data_AF-A0A2E4Z4U7-F1
#
_entry.id   AF-A0A2E4Z4U7-F1
#
_cell.length_a   1.000
_cell.length_b   1.000
_cell.length_c   1.000
_cell.angle_alpha   90.00
_cell.angle_beta   90.00
_cell.angle_gamma   90.00
#
_symmetry.space_group_name_H-M   'P 1'
#
loop_
_entity.id
_entity.type
_entity.pdbx_description
1 polymer ?
#
loop_
_entity_poly.entity_id
_entity_poly.type
_entity_poly.pdbx_seq_one_letter_code
_entity_poly.pdbx_strand_id
1 'polypeptide(L)'
;MFRSLAGEPRHSALRSRRKIRRSDTGGRAAALDRRTAGRCFLAACRRTGQATAAHARHGRNRAMIWDPFLSPDDRKRIEQTGLTGPTGLGARPALIVIDVSWGFAGDRPDEDILDSIRRWPNSCGAESWQAIEKIMALCETARTRGIPVIYSTGRAREDAWDIGSWAWKNSRTREQVPASPQDKDANEIVAPLAPTPSDIMVYKRKPSAFFGAPTATHLRRLGCDSVILTGTTTSGCVRASAVDAFSHGFQVAAITDGCFDRAQASHALALFDIAMRYGAVIDAEAAIGHMSKMEPPANSTLPNA
;
A
#
# COMPACT_ATOMS: atom_id res chain seq x y z
N MET A 1 -20.64 58.28 -27.22
CA MET A 1 -20.51 57.34 -28.36
C MET A 1 -21.06 55.99 -27.88
N PHE A 2 -22.34 55.68 -28.15
CA PHE A 2 -22.79 54.76 -29.22
C PHE A 2 -22.03 53.40 -29.17
N ARG A 3 -22.64 52.21 -29.03
CA ARG A 3 -24.01 51.77 -29.36
C ARG A 3 -24.26 50.37 -28.77
N SER A 4 -25.49 50.16 -28.29
CA SER A 4 -26.18 48.87 -28.13
C SER A 4 -26.29 48.12 -29.47
N LEU A 5 -26.47 46.79 -29.46
CA LEU A 5 -27.58 46.12 -30.13
C LEU A 5 -27.66 44.62 -29.77
N ALA A 6 -28.85 44.21 -29.35
CA ALA A 6 -29.32 42.84 -29.16
C ALA A 6 -29.65 42.15 -30.50
N GLY A 7 -29.76 40.82 -30.48
CA GLY A 7 -30.37 40.05 -31.56
C GLY A 7 -30.27 38.52 -31.42
N GLU A 8 -31.22 37.91 -30.71
CA GLU A 8 -31.69 36.53 -30.96
C GLU A 8 -32.82 36.55 -32.03
N PRO A 9 -33.45 35.43 -32.47
CA PRO A 9 -32.99 34.05 -32.77
C PRO A 9 -33.53 33.59 -34.15
N ARG A 10 -33.24 32.36 -34.63
CA ARG A 10 -34.21 31.53 -35.42
C ARG A 10 -33.74 30.10 -35.73
N HIS A 11 -34.72 29.20 -35.64
CA HIS A 11 -34.77 27.76 -35.91
C HIS A 11 -34.22 27.26 -37.25
N SER A 12 -33.70 26.02 -37.27
CA SER A 12 -34.23 24.98 -38.17
C SER A 12 -33.86 23.56 -37.69
N ALA A 13 -34.87 22.72 -37.52
CA ALA A 13 -34.75 21.30 -37.26
C ALA A 13 -34.49 20.52 -38.55
N LEU A 14 -33.66 19.47 -38.50
CA LEU A 14 -33.76 18.35 -39.43
C LEU A 14 -33.30 17.05 -38.75
N ARG A 15 -34.30 16.20 -38.51
CA ARG A 15 -34.17 14.80 -38.11
C ARG A 15 -33.65 13.99 -39.30
N SER A 16 -32.69 13.09 -39.08
CA SER A 16 -32.55 11.91 -39.92
C SER A 16 -32.55 10.64 -39.06
N ARG A 17 -33.58 9.82 -39.27
CA ARG A 17 -33.75 8.50 -38.67
C ARG A 17 -32.93 7.50 -39.49
N ARG A 18 -31.91 6.87 -38.89
CA ARG A 18 -31.32 5.64 -39.45
C ARG A 18 -32.15 4.42 -39.00
N LYS A 19 -32.72 3.71 -39.98
CA LYS A 19 -33.39 2.42 -39.83
C LYS A 19 -32.37 1.35 -39.42
N ILE A 20 -32.57 0.71 -38.27
CA ILE A 20 -31.91 -0.55 -37.91
C ILE A 20 -32.75 -1.68 -38.53
N ARG A 21 -32.15 -2.46 -39.43
CA ARG A 21 -32.74 -3.70 -39.95
C ARG A 21 -32.58 -4.80 -38.89
N ARG A 22 -33.69 -5.46 -38.54
CA ARG A 22 -33.69 -6.76 -37.85
C ARG A 22 -33.46 -7.86 -38.89
N SER A 23 -32.59 -8.80 -38.57
CA SER A 23 -32.51 -10.10 -39.25
C SER A 23 -32.74 -11.19 -38.21
N ASP A 24 -33.90 -11.83 -38.30
CA ASP A 24 -34.20 -13.12 -37.67
C ASP A 24 -33.51 -14.23 -38.46
N THR A 25 -32.71 -15.04 -37.78
CA THR A 25 -32.50 -16.46 -38.14
C THR A 25 -32.23 -17.24 -36.85
N GLY A 26 -33.18 -18.11 -36.49
CA GLY A 26 -33.06 -19.03 -35.37
C GLY A 26 -32.07 -20.17 -35.63
N GLY A 27 -31.54 -20.73 -34.54
CA GLY A 27 -30.64 -21.87 -34.59
C GLY A 27 -30.35 -22.47 -33.20
N ARG A 28 -31.21 -23.40 -32.79
CA ARG A 28 -30.99 -24.55 -31.86
C ARG A 28 -30.12 -24.33 -30.60
N ALA A 29 -30.79 -24.27 -29.45
CA ALA A 29 -30.19 -24.47 -28.14
C ALA A 29 -29.79 -25.94 -27.94
N ALA A 30 -28.49 -26.19 -27.72
CA ALA A 30 -27.99 -27.44 -27.17
C ALA A 30 -27.91 -27.31 -25.64
N ALA A 31 -28.64 -28.16 -24.93
CA ALA A 31 -28.60 -28.25 -23.48
C ALA A 31 -27.25 -28.85 -23.04
N LEU A 32 -26.43 -28.08 -22.33
CA LEU A 32 -25.23 -28.59 -21.67
C LEU A 32 -25.57 -29.01 -20.24
N ASP A 33 -25.37 -30.30 -19.96
CA ASP A 33 -25.56 -30.96 -18.68
C ASP A 33 -24.67 -30.33 -17.58
N ARG A 34 -25.32 -29.87 -16.50
CA ARG A 34 -24.70 -29.17 -15.36
C ARG A 34 -24.03 -30.11 -14.34
N ARG A 35 -23.86 -31.40 -14.61
CA ARG A 35 -23.33 -32.36 -13.61
C ARG A 35 -21.84 -32.69 -13.71
N THR A 36 -21.11 -32.22 -14.73
CA THR A 36 -19.70 -32.64 -14.93
C THR A 36 -18.65 -31.57 -14.60
N ALA A 37 -19.04 -30.30 -14.39
CA ALA A 37 -18.11 -29.20 -14.11
C ALA A 37 -17.63 -29.11 -12.64
N GLY A 38 -18.29 -29.81 -11.71
CA GLY A 38 -18.01 -29.70 -10.26
C GLY A 38 -16.85 -30.57 -9.74
N ARG A 39 -16.31 -31.50 -10.54
CA ARG A 39 -15.31 -32.47 -10.06
C ARG A 39 -13.86 -32.15 -10.45
N CYS A 40 -13.61 -31.34 -11.46
CA CYS A 40 -12.24 -30.97 -11.85
C CYS A 40 -11.63 -29.84 -11.00
N PHE A 41 -12.45 -28.99 -10.36
CA PHE A 41 -11.93 -27.87 -9.57
C PHE A 41 -11.37 -28.30 -8.19
N LEU A 42 -11.91 -29.38 -7.61
CA LEU A 42 -11.50 -29.88 -6.29
C LEU A 42 -10.18 -30.66 -6.29
N ALA A 43 -9.72 -31.14 -7.45
CA ALA A 43 -8.46 -31.89 -7.55
C ALA A 43 -7.22 -30.98 -7.66
N ALA A 44 -7.35 -29.80 -8.30
CA ALA A 44 -6.24 -28.86 -8.45
C ALA A 44 -5.89 -28.12 -7.15
N CYS A 45 -6.88 -27.85 -6.28
CA CYS A 45 -6.64 -27.21 -4.97
C CYS A 45 -5.89 -28.10 -3.96
N ARG A 46 -5.89 -29.42 -4.11
CA ARG A 46 -5.24 -30.32 -3.14
C ARG A 46 -3.72 -30.41 -3.29
N ARG A 47 -3.17 -30.11 -4.48
CA ARG A 47 -1.71 -30.15 -4.70
C ARG A 47 -0.99 -28.85 -4.29
N THR A 48 -1.67 -27.69 -4.32
CA THR A 48 -1.10 -26.42 -3.85
C THR A 48 -1.19 -26.24 -2.34
N GLY A 49 -2.17 -26.87 -1.67
CA GLY A 49 -2.35 -26.76 -0.21
C GLY A 49 -1.31 -27.48 0.65
N GLN A 50 -0.55 -28.45 0.10
CA GLN A 50 0.49 -29.15 0.86
C GLN A 50 1.84 -28.41 0.86
N ALA A 51 2.13 -27.61 -0.18
CA ALA A 51 3.37 -26.82 -0.23
C ALA A 51 3.31 -25.56 0.66
N THR A 52 2.13 -24.97 0.85
CA THR A 52 1.95 -23.77 1.69
C THR A 52 1.91 -24.08 3.19
N ALA A 53 1.46 -25.28 3.59
CA ALA A 53 1.46 -25.71 4.99
C ALA A 53 2.88 -25.87 5.57
N ALA A 54 3.90 -26.06 4.72
CA ALA A 54 5.28 -26.19 5.15
C ALA A 54 5.92 -24.84 5.54
N HIS A 55 5.50 -23.72 4.93
CA HIS A 55 6.00 -22.38 5.29
C HIS A 55 5.36 -21.83 6.57
N ALA A 56 4.14 -22.27 6.93
CA ALA A 56 3.48 -21.88 8.18
C ALA A 56 4.14 -22.46 9.45
N ARG A 57 5.08 -23.41 9.31
CA ARG A 57 5.72 -24.07 10.46
C ARG A 57 7.11 -23.53 10.83
N HIS A 58 7.71 -22.66 10.01
CA HIS A 58 9.07 -22.15 10.25
C HIS A 58 9.16 -20.89 11.12
N GLY A 59 8.05 -20.31 11.58
CA GLY A 59 8.05 -19.05 12.36
C GLY A 59 7.55 -19.10 13.80
N ARG A 60 7.05 -20.24 14.29
CA ARG A 60 6.32 -20.28 15.59
C ARG A 60 7.17 -20.13 16.86
N ASN A 61 8.49 -19.95 16.74
CA ASN A 61 9.40 -19.84 17.88
C ASN A 61 9.89 -18.41 18.16
N ARG A 62 9.50 -17.41 17.37
CA ARG A 62 9.86 -16.01 17.63
C ARG A 62 8.68 -15.29 18.26
N ALA A 63 8.92 -14.68 19.42
CA ALA A 63 7.92 -13.82 20.07
C ALA A 63 7.58 -12.66 19.13
N MET A 64 6.29 -12.42 18.91
CA MET A 64 5.80 -11.32 18.09
C MET A 64 5.79 -10.03 18.91
N ILE A 65 5.97 -8.89 18.25
CA ILE A 65 6.06 -7.58 18.92
C ILE A 65 4.81 -7.21 19.73
N TRP A 66 3.65 -7.78 19.41
CA TRP A 66 2.40 -7.57 20.14
C TRP A 66 2.19 -8.55 21.30
N ASP A 67 3.03 -9.55 21.47
CA ASP A 67 2.87 -10.56 22.53
C ASP A 67 2.73 -9.96 23.94
N PRO A 68 3.51 -8.93 24.33
CA PRO A 68 3.36 -8.30 25.65
C PRO A 68 1.99 -7.63 25.89
N PHE A 69 1.22 -7.36 24.83
CA PHE A 69 -0.06 -6.65 24.91
C PHE A 69 -1.27 -7.60 24.94
N LEU A 70 -1.07 -8.90 24.74
CA LEU A 70 -2.15 -9.88 24.71
C LEU A 70 -2.24 -10.68 26.01
N SER A 71 -3.41 -10.63 26.64
CA SER A 71 -3.69 -11.48 27.81
C SER A 71 -3.77 -12.96 27.41
N PRO A 72 -3.61 -13.89 28.37
CA PRO A 72 -3.85 -15.31 28.11
C PRO A 72 -5.23 -15.62 27.53
N ASP A 73 -6.26 -14.84 27.92
CA ASP A 73 -7.61 -15.04 27.40
C ASP A 73 -7.79 -14.48 25.98
N ASP A 74 -7.11 -13.38 25.64
CA ASP A 74 -7.09 -12.88 24.25
C ASP A 74 -6.50 -13.93 23.31
N ARG A 75 -5.36 -14.54 23.71
CA ARG A 75 -4.69 -15.60 22.94
C ARG A 75 -5.63 -16.77 22.67
N LYS A 76 -6.30 -17.28 23.71
CA LYS A 76 -7.30 -18.36 23.58
C LYS A 76 -8.43 -17.96 22.62
N ARG A 77 -8.94 -16.74 22.71
CA ARG A 77 -10.02 -16.26 21.81
C ARG A 77 -9.54 -16.22 20.36
N ILE A 78 -8.36 -15.65 20.11
CA ILE A 78 -7.77 -15.51 18.78
C ILE A 78 -7.58 -16.88 18.12
N GLU A 79 -7.06 -17.86 18.85
CA GLU A 79 -6.88 -19.23 18.37
C GLU A 79 -8.18 -19.86 17.83
N GLN A 80 -9.33 -19.50 18.40
CA GLN A 80 -10.64 -19.99 17.95
C GLN A 80 -11.20 -19.27 16.72
N THR A 81 -10.66 -18.10 16.35
CA THR A 81 -11.23 -17.28 15.27
C THR A 81 -10.86 -17.76 13.86
N GLY A 82 -9.77 -18.50 13.69
CA GLY A 82 -9.25 -18.89 12.38
C GLY A 82 -8.69 -17.73 11.54
N LEU A 83 -8.50 -16.55 12.13
CA LEU A 83 -8.07 -15.33 11.46
C LEU A 83 -6.59 -15.35 10.98
N THR A 84 -5.79 -16.29 11.44
CA THR A 84 -4.36 -16.43 11.09
C THR A 84 -4.13 -17.32 9.86
N GLY A 85 -4.73 -16.94 8.74
CA GLY A 85 -4.54 -17.64 7.46
C GLY A 85 -3.13 -17.45 6.88
N PRO A 86 -2.68 -18.32 5.94
CA PRO A 86 -1.33 -18.29 5.35
C PRO A 86 -1.13 -17.15 4.34
N THR A 87 -1.93 -16.09 4.39
CA THR A 87 -1.93 -15.03 3.39
C THR A 87 -0.71 -14.15 3.55
N GLY A 88 0.21 -14.20 2.58
CA GLY A 88 1.34 -13.28 2.47
C GLY A 88 2.17 -13.57 1.23
N LEU A 89 2.81 -12.53 0.70
CA LEU A 89 3.76 -12.53 -0.43
C LEU A 89 3.32 -13.39 -1.63
N GLY A 90 2.60 -12.77 -2.56
CA GLY A 90 2.16 -13.41 -3.80
C GLY A 90 3.31 -13.66 -4.77
N ALA A 91 2.96 -14.06 -6.00
CA ALA A 91 3.93 -14.36 -7.05
C ALA A 91 4.46 -13.11 -7.76
N ARG A 92 3.71 -12.00 -7.72
CA ARG A 92 4.04 -10.73 -8.38
C ARG A 92 3.87 -9.57 -7.40
N PRO A 93 4.76 -9.44 -6.40
CA PRO A 93 4.66 -8.38 -5.41
C PRO A 93 5.02 -7.01 -6.00
N ALA A 94 4.63 -5.95 -5.30
CA ALA A 94 5.27 -4.64 -5.36
C ALA A 94 5.67 -4.21 -3.95
N LEU A 95 6.84 -3.58 -3.81
CA LEU A 95 7.28 -2.96 -2.57
C LEU A 95 6.70 -1.53 -2.50
N ILE A 96 6.05 -1.19 -1.38
CA ILE A 96 5.48 0.14 -1.15
C ILE A 96 6.16 0.77 0.07
N VAL A 97 6.87 1.88 -0.16
CA VAL A 97 7.54 2.70 0.85
C VAL A 97 6.64 3.88 1.21
N ILE A 98 6.05 3.85 2.40
CA ILE A 98 5.00 4.79 2.82
C ILE A 98 5.57 5.91 3.68
N ASP A 99 5.52 7.16 3.19
CA ASP A 99 5.80 8.40 3.93
C ASP A 99 7.17 8.48 4.64
N VAL A 100 8.20 7.77 4.15
CA VAL A 100 9.55 7.79 4.75
C VAL A 100 10.28 9.08 4.39
N SER A 101 9.79 10.18 4.95
CA SER A 101 10.17 11.56 4.66
C SER A 101 10.77 12.25 5.87
N TRP A 102 11.44 13.39 5.67
CA TRP A 102 12.09 14.14 6.74
C TRP A 102 11.14 14.51 7.89
N GLY A 103 9.87 14.82 7.58
CA GLY A 103 8.85 15.15 8.58
C GLY A 103 8.51 14.02 9.54
N PHE A 104 8.75 12.76 9.15
CA PHE A 104 8.51 11.58 9.98
C PHE A 104 9.79 10.95 10.51
N ALA A 105 10.90 11.00 9.78
CA ALA A 105 12.16 10.43 10.24
C ALA A 105 12.95 11.38 11.16
N GLY A 106 12.74 12.69 10.98
CA GLY A 106 13.69 13.69 11.44
C GLY A 106 14.99 13.61 10.64
N ASP A 107 15.92 14.50 10.96
CA ASP A 107 17.20 14.71 10.27
C ASP A 107 18.42 14.30 11.10
N ARG A 108 18.20 13.78 12.30
CA ARG A 108 19.24 13.38 13.25
C ARG A 108 18.91 11.99 13.81
N PRO A 109 19.63 10.93 13.38
CA PRO A 109 19.31 9.55 13.76
C PRO A 109 19.33 9.26 15.26
N ASP A 110 20.30 9.84 15.97
CA ASP A 110 20.56 9.54 17.38
C ASP A 110 20.01 10.59 18.35
N GLU A 111 19.18 11.52 17.86
CA GLU A 111 18.60 12.56 18.72
C GLU A 111 17.47 11.99 19.60
N ASP A 112 17.34 12.53 20.81
CA ASP A 112 16.18 12.27 21.67
C ASP A 112 14.86 12.54 20.93
N ILE A 113 13.89 11.64 21.09
CA ILE A 113 12.62 11.71 20.38
C ILE A 113 11.85 13.01 20.67
N LEU A 114 11.93 13.56 21.88
CA LEU A 114 11.21 14.79 22.23
C LEU A 114 11.83 16.00 21.54
N ASP A 115 13.16 16.04 21.43
CA ASP A 115 13.86 17.05 20.64
C ASP A 115 13.55 16.95 19.16
N SER A 116 13.49 15.71 18.64
CA SER A 116 13.09 15.47 17.27
C SER A 116 11.65 15.94 17.01
N ILE A 117 10.70 15.65 17.91
CA ILE A 117 9.29 16.08 17.81
C ILE A 117 9.12 17.59 17.93
N ARG A 118 9.98 18.27 18.70
CA ARG A 118 9.99 19.75 18.76
C ARG A 118 10.25 20.35 17.39
N ARG A 119 11.22 19.79 16.64
CA ARG A 119 11.64 20.26 15.32
C ARG A 119 10.75 19.73 14.19
N TRP A 120 10.36 18.48 14.29
CA TRP A 120 9.57 17.72 13.31
C TRP A 120 8.34 17.14 14.02
N PRO A 121 7.17 17.81 13.97
CA PRO A 121 6.02 17.44 14.80
C PRO A 121 5.53 15.99 14.67
N ASN A 122 5.81 15.34 13.53
CA ASN A 122 5.43 13.96 13.27
C ASN A 122 6.60 12.97 13.41
N SER A 123 7.74 13.38 13.95
CA SER A 123 8.92 12.52 14.06
C SER A 123 8.64 11.21 14.80
N CYS A 124 9.33 10.17 14.35
CA CYS A 124 9.39 8.85 14.96
C CYS A 124 10.80 8.51 15.48
N GLY A 125 11.76 9.45 15.44
CA GLY A 125 13.07 9.31 16.08
C GLY A 125 13.89 8.11 15.58
N ALA A 126 14.68 7.52 16.48
CA ALA A 126 15.61 6.44 16.18
C ALA A 126 14.94 5.22 15.52
N GLU A 127 13.68 4.93 15.87
CA GLU A 127 12.92 3.81 15.29
C GLU A 127 12.73 3.97 13.77
N SER A 128 12.62 5.20 13.28
CA SER A 128 12.56 5.45 11.84
C SER A 128 13.86 5.08 11.13
N TRP A 129 15.01 5.41 11.73
CA TRP A 129 16.32 5.18 11.14
C TRP A 129 16.72 3.71 11.12
N GLN A 130 16.37 2.97 12.18
CA GLN A 130 16.50 1.52 12.22
C GLN A 130 15.68 0.85 11.11
N ALA A 131 14.45 1.31 10.88
CA ALA A 131 13.62 0.79 9.79
C ALA A 131 14.14 1.21 8.41
N ILE A 132 14.65 2.44 8.24
CA ILE A 132 15.23 2.94 6.99
C ILE A 132 16.33 2.00 6.48
N GLU A 133 17.23 1.52 7.35
CA GLU A 133 18.27 0.56 6.98
C GLU A 133 17.68 -0.73 6.36
N LYS A 134 16.59 -1.25 6.95
CA LYS A 134 15.89 -2.44 6.42
C LYS A 134 15.19 -2.15 5.10
N ILE A 135 14.56 -0.99 4.99
CA ILE A 135 13.86 -0.56 3.77
C ILE A 135 14.86 -0.38 2.61
N MET A 136 16.08 0.10 2.87
CA MET A 136 17.12 0.22 1.85
C MET A 136 17.46 -1.15 1.25
N ALA A 137 17.69 -2.16 2.10
CA ALA A 137 17.98 -3.53 1.65
C ALA A 137 16.80 -4.16 0.88
N LEU A 138 15.56 -3.88 1.31
CA LEU A 138 14.36 -4.30 0.58
C LEU A 138 14.27 -3.65 -0.79
N CYS A 139 14.52 -2.34 -0.89
CA CYS A 139 14.48 -1.61 -2.17
C CYS A 139 15.57 -2.09 -3.13
N GLU A 140 16.79 -2.32 -2.64
CA GLU A 140 17.89 -2.87 -3.44
C GLU A 140 17.53 -4.26 -4.00
N THR A 141 17.02 -5.14 -3.13
CA THR A 141 16.57 -6.48 -3.54
C THR A 141 15.44 -6.40 -4.56
N ALA A 142 14.43 -5.57 -4.30
CA ALA A 142 13.29 -5.39 -5.19
C ALA A 142 13.74 -4.93 -6.59
N ARG A 143 14.58 -3.89 -6.66
CA ARG A 143 15.12 -3.37 -7.93
C ARG A 143 15.94 -4.41 -8.67
N THR A 144 16.83 -5.13 -7.99
CA THR A 144 17.65 -6.20 -8.57
C THR A 144 16.80 -7.34 -9.16
N ARG A 145 15.61 -7.56 -8.59
CA ARG A 145 14.66 -8.60 -9.03
C ARG A 145 13.57 -8.08 -9.97
N GLY A 146 13.63 -6.80 -10.37
CA GLY A 146 12.60 -6.17 -11.21
C GLY A 146 11.23 -6.09 -10.55
N ILE A 147 11.17 -6.15 -9.22
CA ILE A 147 9.96 -5.94 -8.43
C ILE A 147 9.71 -4.42 -8.37
N PRO A 148 8.50 -3.93 -8.72
CA PRO A 148 8.21 -2.51 -8.66
C PRO A 148 8.37 -1.94 -7.25
N VAL A 149 9.08 -0.82 -7.13
CA VAL A 149 9.17 -0.03 -5.90
C VAL A 149 8.30 1.22 -6.08
N ILE A 150 7.32 1.37 -5.19
CA ILE A 150 6.37 2.48 -5.18
C ILE A 150 6.57 3.29 -3.90
N TYR A 151 6.91 4.55 -4.03
CA TYR A 151 6.97 5.48 -2.91
C TYR A 151 5.64 6.22 -2.78
N SER A 152 5.24 6.51 -1.55
CA SER A 152 4.18 7.49 -1.31
C SER A 152 4.65 8.59 -0.38
N THR A 153 4.18 9.81 -0.65
CA THR A 153 4.39 10.96 0.23
C THR A 153 3.25 11.97 0.13
N GLY A 154 3.16 12.85 1.12
CA GLY A 154 2.26 13.99 1.12
C GLY A 154 2.62 15.00 0.04
N ARG A 155 1.62 15.58 -0.64
CA ARG A 155 1.79 16.82 -1.40
C ARG A 155 0.65 17.75 -1.08
N ALA A 156 0.97 18.86 -0.44
CA ALA A 156 0.01 19.92 -0.17
C ALA A 156 -0.09 20.85 -1.37
N ARG A 157 -1.28 21.43 -1.59
CA ARG A 157 -1.37 22.66 -2.38
C ARG A 157 -0.73 23.80 -1.60
N GLU A 158 -0.19 24.76 -2.33
CA GLU A 158 0.42 25.98 -1.77
C GLU A 158 -0.59 26.79 -0.93
N ASP A 159 -1.86 26.82 -1.34
CA ASP A 159 -2.95 27.49 -0.62
C ASP A 159 -3.50 26.68 0.58
N ALA A 160 -2.97 25.48 0.81
CA ALA A 160 -3.43 24.51 1.81
C ALA A 160 -4.94 24.20 1.78
N TRP A 161 -5.66 24.54 0.71
CA TRP A 161 -7.12 24.38 0.62
C TRP A 161 -7.55 22.92 0.79
N ASP A 162 -6.70 21.99 0.35
CA ASP A 162 -6.91 20.55 0.37
C ASP A 162 -6.45 19.86 1.67
N ILE A 163 -6.10 20.62 2.72
CA ILE A 163 -5.71 20.05 4.03
C ILE A 163 -6.84 19.20 4.64
N GLY A 164 -8.09 19.60 4.43
CA GLY A 164 -9.30 18.90 4.87
C GLY A 164 -9.25 18.49 6.34
N SER A 165 -9.71 17.27 6.63
CA SER A 165 -9.86 16.75 8.00
C SER A 165 -8.59 16.74 8.86
N TRP A 166 -7.40 16.88 8.26
CA TRP A 166 -6.17 17.02 9.03
C TRP A 166 -6.16 18.27 9.89
N ALA A 167 -6.73 19.38 9.39
CA ALA A 167 -6.87 20.62 10.15
C ALA A 167 -7.78 20.49 11.38
N TRP A 168 -8.69 19.52 11.38
CA TRP A 168 -9.58 19.25 12.53
C TRP A 168 -8.91 18.35 13.56
N LYS A 169 -8.07 17.41 13.13
CA LYS A 169 -7.53 16.36 13.99
C LYS A 169 -6.17 16.71 14.60
N ASN A 170 -5.32 17.42 13.86
CA ASN A 170 -3.96 17.73 14.28
C ASN A 170 -3.83 19.23 14.59
N SER A 171 -3.71 19.58 15.86
CA SER A 171 -3.57 20.97 16.32
C SER A 171 -2.31 21.66 15.78
N ARG A 172 -1.29 20.90 15.40
CA ARG A 172 0.00 21.39 14.87
C ARG A 172 0.07 21.37 13.34
N THR A 173 -1.05 21.19 12.62
CA THR A 173 -1.02 21.19 11.13
C THR A 173 -0.50 22.51 10.55
N ARG A 174 -0.71 23.63 11.23
CA ARG A 174 -0.24 24.95 10.78
C ARG A 174 1.28 25.13 10.92
N GLU A 175 1.93 24.34 11.77
CA GLU A 175 3.39 24.34 11.94
C GLU A 175 4.10 23.54 10.84
N GLN A 176 3.34 22.76 10.05
CA GLN A 176 3.87 21.92 8.96
C GLN A 176 4.00 22.67 7.62
N VAL A 177 3.67 23.96 7.58
CA VAL A 177 3.74 24.85 6.41
C VAL A 177 4.91 25.83 6.66
N PRO A 178 5.81 26.04 5.70
CA PRO A 178 7.24 25.74 5.82
C PRO A 178 8.00 26.77 6.67
N ALA A 179 8.34 26.37 7.87
CA ALA A 179 9.60 26.74 8.51
C ALA A 179 10.30 25.44 8.89
N SER A 180 10.70 24.66 7.87
CA SER A 180 11.65 23.58 8.11
C SER A 180 12.92 24.20 8.71
N PRO A 181 13.43 23.68 9.83
CA PRO A 181 14.60 24.28 10.46
C PRO A 181 15.89 24.27 9.61
N GLN A 182 15.94 23.61 8.44
CA GLN A 182 17.19 23.46 7.65
C GLN A 182 17.00 23.20 6.12
N ASP A 183 16.18 23.97 5.40
CA ASP A 183 16.02 23.86 3.93
C ASP A 183 15.53 22.49 3.39
N LYS A 184 15.01 21.60 4.25
CA LYS A 184 14.46 20.29 3.87
C LYS A 184 12.94 20.33 3.82
N ASP A 185 12.32 19.81 2.76
CA ASP A 185 10.87 19.66 2.75
C ASP A 185 10.45 18.49 3.67
N ALA A 186 9.47 18.74 4.56
CA ALA A 186 8.94 17.71 5.46
C ALA A 186 8.36 16.50 4.72
N ASN A 187 7.90 16.67 3.48
CA ASN A 187 7.36 15.58 2.65
C ASN A 187 8.39 14.99 1.67
N GLU A 188 9.61 15.52 1.61
CA GLU A 188 10.66 14.94 0.80
C GLU A 188 11.14 13.62 1.43
N ILE A 189 11.27 12.58 0.60
CA ILE A 189 11.79 11.28 1.02
C ILE A 189 13.23 11.45 1.52
N VAL A 190 13.57 10.81 2.63
CA VAL A 190 14.91 10.93 3.24
C VAL A 190 16.00 10.53 2.26
N ALA A 191 17.15 11.22 2.32
CA ALA A 191 18.23 11.05 1.35
C ALA A 191 18.72 9.59 1.15
N PRO A 192 18.86 8.75 2.20
CA PRO A 192 19.27 7.35 2.01
C PRO A 192 18.28 6.48 1.22
N LEU A 193 17.02 6.92 1.14
CA LEU A 193 15.95 6.23 0.40
C LEU A 193 15.46 7.03 -0.81
N ALA A 194 16.25 7.99 -1.28
CA ALA A 194 15.91 8.80 -2.45
C ALA A 194 15.43 7.91 -3.62
N PRO A 195 14.23 8.16 -4.18
CA PRO A 195 13.73 7.40 -5.31
C PRO A 195 14.65 7.54 -6.52
N THR A 196 14.78 6.46 -7.28
CA THR A 196 15.52 6.40 -8.54
C THR A 196 14.55 6.53 -9.73
N PRO A 197 15.04 6.78 -10.96
CA PRO A 197 14.17 6.90 -12.14
C PRO A 197 13.31 5.66 -12.46
N SER A 198 13.66 4.48 -11.95
CA SER A 198 12.85 3.26 -12.12
C SER A 198 11.71 3.13 -11.11
N ASP A 199 11.69 3.95 -10.07
CA ASP A 199 10.70 3.86 -9.00
C ASP A 199 9.47 4.71 -9.32
N ILE A 200 8.32 4.34 -8.75
CA ILE A 200 7.06 5.05 -8.97
C ILE A 200 6.79 5.95 -7.77
N MET A 201 6.59 7.25 -8.00
CA MET A 201 6.18 8.18 -6.95
C MET A 201 4.66 8.38 -6.97
N VAL A 202 4.02 8.21 -5.82
CA VAL A 202 2.59 8.47 -5.62
C VAL A 202 2.40 9.57 -4.58
N TYR A 203 1.74 10.65 -4.99
CA TYR A 203 1.34 11.70 -4.05
C TYR A 203 -0.04 11.42 -3.49
N LYS A 204 -0.18 11.60 -2.17
CA LYS A 204 -1.43 11.36 -1.45
C LYS A 204 -1.74 12.50 -0.48
N ARG A 205 -3.04 12.63 -0.14
CA ARG A 205 -3.52 13.62 0.84
C ARG A 205 -4.14 12.99 2.09
N LYS A 206 -4.34 11.68 2.08
CA LYS A 206 -4.94 10.90 3.16
C LYS A 206 -3.96 9.81 3.64
N PRO A 207 -4.23 9.15 4.78
CA PRO A 207 -3.29 8.19 5.35
C PRO A 207 -2.92 7.08 4.36
N SER A 208 -3.91 6.44 3.75
CA SER A 208 -3.69 5.34 2.81
C SER A 208 -3.02 5.82 1.52
N ALA A 209 -2.03 5.05 1.05
CA ALA A 209 -1.42 5.21 -0.27
C ALA A 209 -2.38 4.90 -1.43
N PHE A 210 -3.57 4.38 -1.17
CA PHE A 210 -4.58 4.04 -2.17
C PHE A 210 -5.71 5.08 -2.23
N PHE A 211 -6.02 5.73 -1.12
CA PHE A 211 -7.18 6.61 -1.04
C PHE A 211 -6.97 7.90 -1.85
N GLY A 212 -7.71 8.03 -2.96
CA GLY A 212 -7.60 9.17 -3.87
C GLY A 212 -6.27 9.24 -4.61
N ALA A 213 -5.51 8.14 -4.63
CA ALA A 213 -4.19 8.05 -5.24
C ALA A 213 -4.14 6.91 -6.29
N PRO A 214 -3.31 7.01 -7.33
CA PRO A 214 -3.31 6.05 -8.44
C PRO A 214 -2.66 4.69 -8.15
N THR A 215 -2.33 4.37 -6.89
CA THR A 215 -1.60 3.15 -6.51
C THR A 215 -2.26 1.87 -7.00
N ALA A 216 -3.57 1.69 -6.79
CA ALA A 216 -4.28 0.50 -7.27
C ALA A 216 -4.22 0.39 -8.82
N THR A 217 -4.27 1.51 -9.52
CA THR A 217 -4.16 1.55 -10.98
C THR A 217 -2.77 1.13 -11.45
N HIS A 218 -1.71 1.63 -10.80
CA HIS A 218 -0.34 1.22 -11.09
C HIS A 218 -0.14 -0.28 -10.83
N LEU A 219 -0.55 -0.78 -9.66
CA LEU A 219 -0.42 -2.19 -9.30
C LEU A 219 -1.15 -3.11 -10.32
N ARG A 220 -2.38 -2.76 -10.73
CA ARG A 220 -3.11 -3.52 -11.75
C ARG A 220 -2.39 -3.51 -13.10
N ARG A 221 -1.88 -2.35 -13.53
CA ARG A 221 -1.14 -2.22 -14.79
C ARG A 221 0.14 -3.06 -14.80
N LEU A 222 0.82 -3.14 -13.65
CA LEU A 222 2.03 -3.95 -13.45
C LEU A 222 1.71 -5.45 -13.26
N GLY A 223 0.43 -5.79 -13.15
CA GLY A 223 -0.03 -7.16 -12.89
C GLY A 223 0.38 -7.66 -11.52
N CYS A 224 0.48 -6.78 -10.52
CA CYS A 224 0.82 -7.18 -9.16
C CYS A 224 -0.36 -7.93 -8.52
N ASP A 225 -0.06 -8.99 -7.77
CA ASP A 225 -1.04 -9.76 -6.98
C ASP A 225 -0.95 -9.49 -5.48
N SER A 226 0.13 -8.82 -5.06
CA SER A 226 0.46 -8.63 -3.66
C SER A 226 1.26 -7.35 -3.44
N VAL A 227 1.24 -6.87 -2.21
CA VAL A 227 1.98 -5.68 -1.77
C VAL A 227 2.81 -5.98 -0.53
N ILE A 228 4.03 -5.48 -0.52
CA ILE A 228 4.95 -5.48 0.62
C ILE A 228 4.95 -4.07 1.17
N LEU A 229 4.41 -3.87 2.36
CA LEU A 229 4.24 -2.56 2.97
C LEU A 229 5.37 -2.27 3.96
N THR A 230 6.01 -1.11 3.78
CA THR A 230 7.02 -0.55 4.68
C THR A 230 6.74 0.93 4.94
N GLY A 231 7.45 1.51 5.91
CA GLY A 231 7.41 2.94 6.21
C GLY A 231 6.53 3.29 7.41
N THR A 232 5.81 4.40 7.32
CA THR A 232 5.28 5.09 8.50
C THR A 232 3.94 5.79 8.24
N THR A 233 3.14 6.05 9.28
CA THR A 233 3.23 5.40 10.59
C THR A 233 2.56 4.06 10.55
N THR A 234 3.07 3.11 11.33
CA THR A 234 2.55 1.74 11.36
C THR A 234 1.05 1.73 11.68
N SER A 235 0.65 2.48 12.72
CA SER A 235 -0.75 2.59 13.14
C SER A 235 -1.62 3.51 12.27
N GLY A 236 -1.00 4.33 11.43
CA GLY A 236 -1.68 5.30 10.58
C GLY A 236 -1.65 4.86 9.12
N CYS A 237 -0.71 5.42 8.35
CA CYS A 237 -0.66 5.29 6.90
C CYS A 237 -0.39 3.86 6.44
N VAL A 238 0.45 3.10 7.15
CA VAL A 238 0.72 1.69 6.80
C VAL A 238 -0.55 0.85 7.02
N ARG A 239 -1.16 0.90 8.20
CA ARG A 239 -2.41 0.17 8.48
C ARG A 239 -3.55 0.58 7.55
N ALA A 240 -3.71 1.88 7.26
CA ALA A 240 -4.71 2.35 6.31
C ALA A 240 -4.46 1.79 4.90
N SER A 241 -3.20 1.77 4.46
CA SER A 241 -2.83 1.17 3.16
C SER A 241 -3.01 -0.34 3.14
N ALA A 242 -2.79 -1.04 4.26
CA ALA A 242 -3.06 -2.47 4.37
C ALA A 242 -4.55 -2.78 4.20
N VAL A 243 -5.42 -2.01 4.84
CA VAL A 243 -6.88 -2.13 4.70
C VAL A 243 -7.31 -1.90 3.25
N ASP A 244 -6.81 -0.84 2.61
CA ASP A 244 -7.19 -0.54 1.21
C ASP A 244 -6.61 -1.56 0.22
N ALA A 245 -5.37 -2.00 0.41
CA ALA A 245 -4.76 -3.04 -0.41
C ALA A 245 -5.57 -4.35 -0.34
N PHE A 246 -5.92 -4.78 0.87
CA PHE A 246 -6.81 -5.93 1.10
C PHE A 246 -8.17 -5.72 0.43
N SER A 247 -8.78 -4.54 0.60
CA SER A 247 -10.09 -4.21 0.03
C SER A 247 -10.08 -4.15 -1.50
N HIS A 248 -8.94 -3.84 -2.11
CA HIS A 248 -8.74 -3.90 -3.55
C HIS A 248 -8.40 -5.30 -4.08
N GLY A 249 -8.27 -6.29 -3.20
CA GLY A 249 -8.05 -7.69 -3.55
C GLY A 249 -6.58 -8.11 -3.66
N PHE A 250 -5.63 -7.32 -3.14
CA PHE A 250 -4.22 -7.68 -3.10
C PHE A 250 -3.90 -8.48 -1.84
N GLN A 251 -2.99 -9.45 -1.94
CA GLN A 251 -2.40 -10.06 -0.73
C GLN A 251 -1.45 -9.05 -0.08
N VAL A 252 -1.51 -8.93 1.25
CA VAL A 252 -0.71 -7.95 1.98
C VAL A 252 0.35 -8.64 2.82
N ALA A 253 1.56 -8.09 2.82
CA ALA A 253 2.60 -8.38 3.81
C ALA A 253 3.12 -7.05 4.37
N ALA A 254 3.00 -6.83 5.68
CA ALA A 254 3.63 -5.70 6.35
C ALA A 254 4.97 -6.15 6.95
N ILE A 255 6.02 -5.35 6.77
CA ILE A 255 7.35 -5.70 7.26
C ILE A 255 7.52 -5.13 8.67
N THR A 256 7.61 -6.01 9.66
CA THR A 256 7.68 -5.70 11.10
C THR A 256 8.78 -4.70 11.41
N ASP A 257 10.02 -4.98 10.98
CA ASP A 257 11.22 -4.15 11.16
C ASP A 257 11.47 -3.17 10.00
N GLY A 258 10.55 -3.11 9.04
CA GLY A 258 10.52 -2.10 7.97
C GLY A 258 9.38 -1.10 8.15
N CYS A 259 8.58 -1.23 9.20
CA CYS A 259 7.54 -0.29 9.60
C CYS A 259 7.96 0.38 10.91
N PHE A 260 7.59 1.64 11.09
CA PHE A 260 7.90 2.37 12.33
C PHE A 260 6.75 3.25 12.78
N ASP A 261 6.76 3.60 14.07
CA ASP A 261 5.81 4.52 14.69
C ASP A 261 6.49 5.23 15.86
N ARG A 262 5.90 6.34 16.31
CA ARG A 262 6.39 7.10 17.48
C ARG A 262 5.92 6.53 18.81
N ALA A 263 4.95 5.62 18.79
CA ALA A 263 4.41 4.98 19.98
C ALA A 263 4.43 3.45 19.80
N GLN A 264 5.22 2.77 20.62
CA GLN A 264 5.48 1.33 20.47
C GLN A 264 4.23 0.46 20.67
N ALA A 265 3.32 0.84 21.57
CA ALA A 265 2.04 0.16 21.71
C ALA A 265 1.18 0.27 20.44
N SER A 266 1.13 1.45 19.82
CA SER A 266 0.40 1.66 18.57
C SER A 266 1.03 0.89 17.41
N HIS A 267 2.36 0.85 17.33
CA HIS A 267 3.10 0.06 16.36
C HIS A 267 2.75 -1.43 16.48
N ALA A 268 2.87 -1.99 17.69
CA ALA A 268 2.63 -3.40 17.95
C ALA A 268 1.17 -3.81 17.66
N LEU A 269 0.19 -3.06 18.17
CA LEU A 269 -1.22 -3.39 17.99
C LEU A 269 -1.70 -3.18 16.55
N ALA A 270 -1.12 -2.24 15.82
CA ALA A 270 -1.43 -2.07 14.40
C ALA A 270 -0.92 -3.24 13.55
N LEU A 271 0.30 -3.72 13.81
CA LEU A 271 0.82 -4.94 13.17
C LEU A 271 -0.01 -6.16 13.54
N PHE A 272 -0.41 -6.28 14.81
CA PHE A 272 -1.35 -7.32 15.24
C PHE A 272 -2.66 -7.29 14.44
N ASP A 273 -3.29 -6.12 14.31
CA ASP A 273 -4.51 -5.95 13.53
C ASP A 273 -4.33 -6.35 12.05
N ILE A 274 -3.19 -5.99 11.46
CA ILE A 274 -2.84 -6.40 10.09
C ILE A 274 -2.73 -7.92 10.01
N ALA A 275 -1.97 -8.54 10.93
CA ALA A 275 -1.77 -9.99 10.99
C ALA A 275 -3.08 -10.77 11.14
N MET A 276 -4.04 -10.22 11.88
CA MET A 276 -5.32 -10.88 12.12
C MET A 276 -6.33 -10.69 11.00
N ARG A 277 -6.23 -9.64 10.17
CA ARG A 277 -7.36 -9.25 9.31
C ARG A 277 -7.01 -8.94 7.87
N TYR A 278 -5.80 -8.44 7.61
CA TYR A 278 -5.49 -7.81 6.34
C TYR A 278 -4.34 -8.49 5.59
N GLY A 279 -3.43 -9.18 6.29
CA GLY A 279 -2.36 -9.94 5.64
C GLY A 279 -1.32 -10.50 6.60
N ALA A 280 -0.17 -10.89 6.07
CA ALA A 280 0.95 -11.37 6.86
C ALA A 280 1.72 -10.22 7.51
N VAL A 281 2.36 -10.53 8.64
CA VAL A 281 3.42 -9.70 9.21
C VAL A 281 4.68 -10.56 9.33
N ILE A 282 5.74 -10.13 8.66
CA ILE A 282 7.03 -10.83 8.56
C ILE A 282 8.16 -9.83 8.75
N ASP A 283 9.40 -10.28 8.94
CA ASP A 283 10.56 -9.39 8.96
C ASP A 283 11.15 -9.18 7.56
N ALA A 284 12.05 -8.20 7.46
CA ALA A 284 12.71 -7.82 6.23
C ALA A 284 13.55 -8.98 5.68
N GLU A 285 14.16 -9.79 6.55
CA GLU A 285 14.93 -10.97 6.17
C GLU A 285 14.06 -11.98 5.41
N ALA A 286 12.89 -12.34 5.95
CA ALA A 286 11.96 -13.25 5.29
C ALA A 286 11.46 -12.69 3.94
N ALA A 287 11.16 -11.38 3.89
CA ALA A 287 10.73 -10.73 2.65
C ALA A 287 11.83 -10.71 1.58
N ILE A 288 13.07 -10.37 1.94
CA ILE A 288 14.25 -10.44 1.06
C ILE A 288 14.46 -11.86 0.57
N GLY A 289 14.36 -12.85 1.48
CA GLY A 289 14.48 -14.26 1.14
C GLY A 289 13.43 -14.76 0.14
N HIS A 290 12.21 -14.20 0.19
CA HIS A 290 11.17 -14.47 -0.81
C HIS A 290 11.46 -13.80 -2.14
N MET A 291 11.73 -12.49 -2.14
CA MET A 291 12.01 -11.72 -3.36
C MET A 291 13.25 -12.26 -4.09
N SER A 292 14.27 -12.70 -3.36
CA SER A 292 15.51 -13.25 -3.93
C SER A 292 15.31 -14.55 -4.70
N LYS A 293 14.22 -15.29 -4.46
CA LYS A 293 13.86 -16.50 -5.19
C LYS A 293 13.08 -16.21 -6.47
N MET A 294 12.67 -14.96 -6.68
CA MET A 294 11.97 -14.57 -7.89
C MET A 294 12.95 -14.42 -9.04
N GLU A 295 12.52 -14.87 -10.22
CA GLU A 295 13.25 -14.62 -11.45
C GLU A 295 13.07 -13.16 -11.85
N PRO A 296 14.15 -12.43 -12.18
CA PRO A 296 14.04 -11.12 -12.79
C PRO A 296 13.21 -11.23 -14.08
N PRO A 297 12.35 -10.25 -14.40
CA PRO A 297 11.56 -10.30 -15.62
C PRO A 297 12.48 -10.39 -16.85
N ALA A 298 12.18 -11.35 -17.74
CA ALA A 298 12.96 -11.64 -18.96
C ALA A 298 13.04 -10.47 -19.96
N ASN A 299 12.25 -9.41 -19.75
CA ASN A 299 12.36 -8.11 -20.41
C ASN A 299 11.71 -7.06 -19.50
N SER A 300 12.42 -5.98 -19.18
CA SER A 300 11.94 -4.85 -18.37
C SER A 300 10.96 -3.94 -19.12
N THR A 301 10.55 -4.30 -20.33
CA THR A 301 9.51 -3.57 -21.04
C THR A 301 8.18 -3.83 -20.35
N LEU A 302 7.57 -2.75 -19.86
CA LEU A 302 6.14 -2.67 -19.55
C LEU A 302 5.36 -3.53 -20.57
N PRO A 303 4.40 -4.37 -20.15
CA PRO A 303 3.58 -5.13 -21.11
C PRO A 303 3.09 -4.16 -22.18
N ASN A 304 3.46 -4.45 -23.43
CA ASN A 304 3.41 -3.54 -24.57
C ASN A 304 2.27 -2.53 -24.47
N ALA A 305 2.64 -1.25 -24.43
CA ALA A 305 1.73 -0.12 -24.58
C ALA A 305 0.95 -0.20 -25.89
#